data_AF-A0A8S1ITQ4-F1
#
_entry.id   AF-A0A8S1ITQ4-F1
#
_cell.length_a   1.000
_cell.length_b   1.000
_cell.length_c   1.000
_cell.angle_alpha   90.00
_cell.angle_beta   90.00
_cell.angle_gamma   90.00
#
_symmetry.space_group_name_H-M   'P 1'
#
loop_
_entity.id
_entity.type
_entity.pdbx_description
1 polymer ?
#
loop_
_entity_poly.entity_id
_entity_poly.type
_entity_poly.pdbx_seq_one_letter_code
_entity_poly.pdbx_strand_id
1 'polypeptide(L)'
;MDSPCVALVSTWAASGLAVRCQEFKARIRAGRTRLGPPCHSFHGELAPRCCSLSNTSCLAGRQPVGKPEACVPFSAFSKKFVRLQASRRGVVDPVLMAANSEGTCLAVVGDVHGFWNDADELAVKFLMEHSGVDLTLFIGDIGNNANIALVSKIAKLIFPKAVVLGNHDAWPPKSVPIFSREQNSQNHIVPQLRVLGEAHVGFSSMRVANKPVTVVGARPFTEGGVHVYNMSQFYNELYGMETVDEYTKKVSDLMISAPPDDAIVVMGHNGPSGLGSRRWDICGIDWKQEEGDHGDPDLRAAIDRSAQQGRRPALVTFGHMHEKLSRRVGRSEKRRRVVVEGPHQETVHLNAAVVPRIRPLGGSGHPAHHFCVVRIERGRVVTAEDVWVEIAQERRPPCRVVHTQ
;
A
#
# COMPACT_ATOMS: atom_id res chain seq x y z
N MET A 1 -47.61 -18.59 45.54
CA MET A 1 -49.07 -18.48 45.48
C MET A 1 -49.37 -17.16 44.80
N ASP A 2 -49.87 -17.08 43.56
CA ASP A 2 -50.37 -18.15 42.67
C ASP A 2 -50.17 -17.81 41.17
N SER A 3 -50.33 -18.84 40.32
CA SER A 3 -50.63 -18.73 38.88
C SER A 3 -51.77 -19.72 38.58
N PRO A 4 -52.74 -19.36 37.72
CA PRO A 4 -52.86 -19.99 36.37
C PRO A 4 -53.17 -18.93 35.26
N CYS A 5 -52.91 -19.12 33.96
CA CYS A 5 -53.53 -20.03 32.95
C CYS A 5 -55.07 -19.82 32.77
N VAL A 6 -55.73 -19.86 31.59
CA VAL A 6 -55.31 -20.06 30.17
C VAL A 6 -56.45 -19.65 29.17
N ALA A 7 -56.06 -19.21 27.95
CA ALA A 7 -56.71 -19.19 26.61
C ALA A 7 -58.25 -19.02 26.32
N LEU A 8 -58.56 -18.27 25.23
CA LEU A 8 -59.26 -18.68 23.98
C LEU A 8 -59.37 -17.47 23.00
N VAL A 9 -58.58 -17.36 21.92
CA VAL A 9 -58.75 -17.86 20.52
C VAL A 9 -59.69 -17.04 19.60
N SER A 10 -59.11 -16.42 18.56
CA SER A 10 -59.56 -16.26 17.14
C SER A 10 -59.00 -14.95 16.53
N THR A 11 -58.68 -14.79 15.23
CA THR A 11 -58.35 -15.69 14.10
C THR A 11 -57.56 -14.87 13.03
N TRP A 12 -56.94 -15.57 12.07
CA TRP A 12 -56.39 -15.13 10.75
C TRP A 12 -54.86 -15.11 10.54
N ALA A 13 -54.41 -16.02 9.66
CA ALA A 13 -53.09 -16.13 9.05
C ALA A 13 -52.90 -15.03 7.97
N ALA A 14 -51.74 -14.41 7.74
CA ALA A 14 -50.41 -14.94 7.41
C ALA A 14 -50.30 -15.56 6.00
N SER A 15 -49.65 -14.85 5.07
CA SER A 15 -49.00 -15.34 3.83
C SER A 15 -48.33 -14.16 3.11
N GLY A 16 -47.06 -14.27 2.66
CA GLY A 16 -46.51 -13.23 1.77
C GLY A 16 -45.01 -13.11 1.51
N LEU A 17 -44.10 -13.69 2.30
CA LEU A 17 -42.65 -13.42 2.11
C LEU A 17 -41.72 -14.64 2.31
N ALA A 18 -42.13 -15.81 1.82
CA ALA A 18 -41.33 -17.04 1.87
C ALA A 18 -41.30 -17.86 0.56
N VAL A 19 -41.58 -17.25 -0.61
CA VAL A 19 -41.57 -17.94 -1.92
C VAL A 19 -40.91 -17.08 -3.02
N ARG A 20 -39.61 -16.75 -2.88
CA ARG A 20 -38.78 -16.19 -3.97
C ARG A 20 -37.31 -16.66 -4.00
N CYS A 21 -37.00 -17.82 -3.41
CA CYS A 21 -35.62 -18.36 -3.40
C CYS A 21 -35.45 -19.78 -3.99
N GLN A 22 -36.50 -20.40 -4.53
CA GLN A 22 -36.41 -21.73 -5.15
C GLN A 22 -36.57 -21.77 -6.67
N GLU A 23 -37.26 -20.83 -7.32
CA GLU A 23 -37.48 -20.89 -8.78
C GLU A 23 -36.26 -20.50 -9.63
N PHE A 24 -35.30 -19.72 -9.12
CA PHE A 24 -34.12 -19.34 -9.89
C PHE A 24 -33.13 -20.51 -10.09
N LYS A 25 -33.15 -21.52 -9.21
CA LYS A 25 -32.28 -22.71 -9.30
C LYS A 25 -32.81 -23.80 -10.26
N ALA A 26 -34.07 -23.70 -10.72
CA ALA A 26 -34.65 -24.67 -11.65
C ALA A 26 -34.33 -24.38 -13.13
N ARG A 27 -34.10 -23.10 -13.51
CA ARG A 27 -33.95 -22.69 -14.92
C ARG A 27 -32.55 -22.83 -15.53
N ILE A 28 -31.55 -23.26 -14.76
CA ILE A 28 -30.18 -23.52 -15.25
C ILE A 28 -29.92 -25.03 -15.52
N ARG A 29 -30.87 -25.93 -15.19
CA ARG A 29 -30.72 -27.39 -15.39
C ARG A 29 -31.37 -27.96 -16.66
N ALA A 30 -31.92 -27.13 -17.55
CA ALA A 30 -32.51 -27.58 -18.81
C ALA A 30 -31.86 -26.86 -20.01
N GLY A 31 -30.84 -27.49 -20.61
CA GLY A 31 -30.19 -26.95 -21.81
C GLY A 31 -31.02 -27.16 -23.08
N ARG A 32 -31.32 -26.06 -23.78
CA ARG A 32 -31.89 -25.85 -25.15
C ARG A 32 -32.40 -24.39 -25.18
N THR A 33 -32.26 -23.55 -26.21
CA THR A 33 -31.63 -23.66 -27.54
C THR A 33 -31.27 -22.24 -28.05
N ARG A 34 -30.50 -22.16 -29.14
CA ARG A 34 -30.09 -20.91 -29.81
C ARG A 34 -31.27 -20.17 -30.45
N LEU A 35 -31.13 -18.87 -30.69
CA LEU A 35 -31.33 -18.21 -32.01
C LEU A 35 -30.80 -16.75 -31.98
N GLY A 36 -30.55 -16.16 -33.16
CA GLY A 36 -29.76 -14.92 -33.34
C GLY A 36 -30.56 -13.61 -33.54
N PRO A 37 -29.87 -12.51 -33.94
CA PRO A 37 -30.39 -11.13 -34.06
C PRO A 37 -30.99 -10.88 -35.49
N PRO A 38 -31.35 -9.65 -35.97
CA PRO A 38 -31.12 -8.29 -35.45
C PRO A 38 -32.26 -7.22 -35.64
N CYS A 39 -31.92 -5.93 -35.45
CA CYS A 39 -32.31 -4.74 -36.25
C CYS A 39 -33.32 -3.64 -35.77
N HIS A 40 -32.85 -2.40 -35.99
CA HIS A 40 -33.52 -1.12 -36.35
C HIS A 40 -34.41 -0.28 -35.39
N SER A 41 -33.77 0.74 -34.79
CA SER A 41 -34.02 2.20 -34.95
C SER A 41 -35.36 2.73 -35.48
N PHE A 42 -35.94 3.72 -34.77
CA PHE A 42 -36.68 4.84 -35.39
C PHE A 42 -36.54 6.16 -34.60
N HIS A 43 -36.55 7.30 -35.31
CA HIS A 43 -36.45 8.67 -34.79
C HIS A 43 -37.83 9.23 -34.37
N GLY A 44 -37.83 10.32 -33.57
CA GLY A 44 -39.00 11.16 -33.33
C GLY A 44 -38.65 12.39 -32.47
N GLU A 45 -38.38 13.53 -33.11
CA GLU A 45 -38.13 14.82 -32.44
C GLU A 45 -39.44 15.47 -31.97
N LEU A 46 -39.37 16.31 -30.92
CA LEU A 46 -39.67 17.76 -30.97
C LEU A 46 -39.87 18.35 -29.56
N ALA A 47 -39.18 19.45 -29.30
CA ALA A 47 -39.47 20.40 -28.23
C ALA A 47 -39.90 21.73 -28.88
N PRO A 48 -40.03 22.88 -28.19
CA PRO A 48 -40.30 23.15 -26.76
C PRO A 48 -41.52 24.11 -26.59
N ARG A 49 -41.83 24.55 -25.36
CA ARG A 49 -42.20 25.97 -25.09
C ARG A 49 -42.22 26.33 -23.60
N CYS A 50 -41.79 27.55 -23.31
CA CYS A 50 -41.81 28.20 -21.99
C CYS A 50 -43.15 28.88 -21.70
N CYS A 51 -43.42 29.17 -20.41
CA CYS A 51 -44.06 30.37 -19.82
C CYS A 51 -44.39 30.02 -18.35
N SER A 52 -43.80 30.61 -17.30
CA SER A 52 -43.82 32.01 -16.81
C SER A 52 -45.05 32.34 -15.94
N LEU A 53 -44.89 33.35 -15.06
CA LEU A 53 -45.81 33.92 -14.03
C LEU A 53 -45.62 33.29 -12.62
N SER A 54 -45.27 33.95 -11.49
CA SER A 54 -45.07 35.35 -11.02
C SER A 54 -46.11 35.86 -10.01
N ASN A 55 -45.65 36.21 -8.78
CA ASN A 55 -46.28 37.12 -7.78
C ASN A 55 -47.66 36.67 -7.21
N THR A 56 -48.15 36.99 -6.00
CA THR A 56 -47.77 37.79 -4.80
C THR A 56 -48.67 37.32 -3.61
N SER A 57 -48.62 37.72 -2.32
CA SER A 57 -47.85 38.68 -1.48
C SER A 57 -48.09 38.36 0.04
N CYS A 58 -47.56 39.20 0.95
CA CYS A 58 -48.05 39.51 2.31
C CYS A 58 -48.21 38.40 3.39
N LEU A 59 -47.37 38.43 4.43
CA LEU A 59 -47.67 39.13 5.71
C LEU A 59 -46.44 39.12 6.65
N ALA A 60 -46.35 40.11 7.54
CA ALA A 60 -45.20 40.34 8.42
C ALA A 60 -45.46 39.88 9.87
N GLY A 61 -44.41 39.44 10.58
CA GLY A 61 -44.49 39.24 12.03
C GLY A 61 -43.28 38.57 12.69
N ARG A 62 -42.60 39.33 13.56
CA ARG A 62 -41.64 38.92 14.62
C ARG A 62 -40.19 38.56 14.19
N GLN A 63 -39.28 39.36 14.72
CA GLN A 63 -37.85 39.05 14.99
C GLN A 63 -37.72 38.16 16.27
N PRO A 64 -36.54 37.63 16.67
CA PRO A 64 -35.17 38.07 16.34
C PRO A 64 -34.12 36.93 16.07
N VAL A 65 -32.84 37.34 16.09
CA VAL A 65 -31.59 36.56 16.30
C VAL A 65 -30.82 36.10 15.06
N GLY A 66 -29.55 36.50 14.99
CA GLY A 66 -28.48 35.74 14.34
C GLY A 66 -28.33 35.85 12.83
N LYS A 67 -27.73 36.93 12.32
CA LYS A 67 -26.98 36.83 11.06
C LYS A 67 -25.67 36.08 11.33
N PRO A 68 -25.31 35.02 10.58
CA PRO A 68 -23.90 34.68 10.42
C PRO A 68 -23.22 35.80 9.63
N GLU A 69 -22.06 36.26 10.08
CA GLU A 69 -21.26 37.22 9.31
C GLU A 69 -20.74 36.60 8.02
N ALA A 70 -20.50 37.46 7.03
CA ALA A 70 -20.23 37.05 5.66
C ALA A 70 -18.90 36.30 5.52
N CYS A 71 -18.83 35.42 4.51
CA CYS A 71 -17.58 34.86 4.02
C CYS A 71 -16.61 35.99 3.62
N VAL A 72 -15.58 36.22 4.43
CA VAL A 72 -14.46 37.10 4.08
C VAL A 72 -13.57 36.36 3.06
N PRO A 73 -13.26 36.96 1.89
CA PRO A 73 -12.47 36.28 0.87
C PRO A 73 -11.02 36.07 1.35
N PHE A 74 -10.59 34.81 1.38
CA PHE A 74 -9.24 34.41 1.77
C PHE A 74 -8.24 34.83 0.69
N SER A 75 -7.70 36.04 0.81
CA SER A 75 -6.67 36.58 -0.08
C SER A 75 -5.40 36.94 0.70
N ALA A 76 -4.25 36.75 0.04
CA ALA A 76 -2.92 37.13 0.51
C ALA A 76 -2.45 36.54 1.86
N PHE A 77 -2.13 35.24 1.88
CA PHE A 77 -1.01 34.75 2.69
C PHE A 77 0.11 34.17 1.82
N SER A 78 1.34 34.54 2.17
CA SER A 78 2.53 34.38 1.33
C SER A 78 2.87 32.91 1.09
N LYS A 79 3.13 32.57 -0.19
CA LYS A 79 3.66 31.28 -0.63
C LYS A 79 5.11 31.07 -0.18
N LYS A 80 5.33 30.82 1.12
CA LYS A 80 6.57 30.18 1.61
C LYS A 80 6.52 28.68 1.32
N PHE A 81 6.71 28.32 0.05
CA PHE A 81 7.19 26.98 -0.28
C PHE A 81 8.59 26.85 0.32
N VAL A 82 8.77 25.94 1.29
CA VAL A 82 10.11 25.41 1.58
C VAL A 82 10.50 24.54 0.39
N ARG A 83 11.12 25.20 -0.59
CA ARG A 83 11.73 24.54 -1.73
C ARG A 83 12.92 23.74 -1.21
N LEU A 84 12.76 22.43 -1.03
CA LEU A 84 13.89 21.51 -0.91
C LEU A 84 14.85 21.84 -2.06
N GLN A 85 16.03 22.34 -1.70
CA GLN A 85 17.03 22.74 -2.68
C GLN A 85 17.66 21.47 -3.25
N ALA A 86 17.15 21.04 -4.41
CA ALA A 86 17.94 20.21 -5.32
C ALA A 86 19.26 20.94 -5.57
N SER A 87 20.35 20.43 -5.00
CA SER A 87 21.67 21.04 -5.10
C SER A 87 22.12 21.02 -6.57
N ARG A 88 22.69 22.13 -7.02
CA ARG A 88 23.21 22.23 -8.39
C ARG A 88 24.47 21.37 -8.53
N ARG A 89 24.73 20.94 -9.77
CA ARG A 89 25.93 20.22 -10.21
C ARG A 89 27.20 20.75 -9.52
N GLY A 90 27.78 19.87 -8.72
CA GLY A 90 29.17 19.86 -8.29
C GLY A 90 29.52 18.39 -8.02
N VAL A 91 30.78 18.01 -8.14
CA VAL A 91 31.24 16.76 -7.52
C VAL A 91 31.12 16.99 -6.02
N VAL A 92 30.13 16.36 -5.38
CA VAL A 92 29.99 16.44 -3.93
C VAL A 92 31.09 15.57 -3.34
N ASP A 93 32.01 16.19 -2.60
CA ASP A 93 33.02 15.44 -1.84
C ASP A 93 32.32 14.42 -0.92
N PRO A 94 32.87 13.21 -0.72
CA PRO A 94 32.29 12.21 0.18
C PRO A 94 32.30 12.63 1.67
N VAL A 95 32.80 13.83 1.98
CA VAL A 95 32.96 14.37 3.34
C VAL A 95 31.74 15.21 3.75
N LEU A 96 30.55 14.61 3.71
CA LEU A 96 29.39 15.09 4.48
C LEU A 96 28.36 13.99 4.84
N MET A 97 28.82 12.74 4.93
CA MET A 97 28.13 11.62 5.58
C MET A 97 28.86 11.19 6.85
N ALA A 98 29.25 12.16 7.68
CA ALA A 98 29.81 11.88 9.00
C ALA A 98 28.75 11.18 9.86
N ALA A 99 29.14 10.08 10.49
CA ALA A 99 28.28 9.27 11.33
C ALA A 99 27.91 10.01 12.64
N ASN A 100 26.85 10.83 12.59
CA ASN A 100 26.14 11.22 13.81
C ASN A 100 25.36 10.00 14.32
N SER A 101 25.80 9.45 15.44
CA SER A 101 25.33 8.20 16.04
C SER A 101 23.92 8.24 16.65
N GLU A 102 23.14 9.30 16.42
CA GLU A 102 21.77 9.47 16.98
C GLU A 102 20.66 8.94 16.06
N GLY A 103 20.97 8.56 14.81
CA GLY A 103 19.99 8.13 13.82
C GLY A 103 19.99 6.63 13.50
N THR A 104 18.90 6.17 12.90
CA THR A 104 18.78 4.86 12.22
C THR A 104 18.63 5.08 10.72
N CYS A 105 19.41 4.40 9.90
CA CYS A 105 19.40 4.51 8.45
C CYS A 105 18.92 3.19 7.83
N LEU A 106 17.93 3.26 6.94
CA LEU A 106 17.27 2.11 6.34
C LEU A 106 17.42 2.17 4.81
N ALA A 107 17.83 1.06 4.19
CA ALA A 107 17.78 0.92 2.73
C ALA A 107 16.54 0.14 2.33
N VAL A 108 15.61 0.77 1.60
CA VAL A 108 14.35 0.17 1.17
C VAL A 108 14.43 -0.27 -0.28
N VAL A 109 14.04 -1.51 -0.55
CA VAL A 109 14.04 -2.16 -1.85
C VAL A 109 12.61 -2.64 -2.15
N GLY A 110 11.86 -1.90 -2.96
CA GLY A 110 10.53 -2.29 -3.42
C GLY A 110 10.54 -3.09 -4.72
N ASP A 111 9.57 -4.00 -4.86
CA ASP A 111 9.10 -4.61 -6.11
C ASP A 111 10.24 -5.12 -7.02
N VAL A 112 11.00 -6.08 -6.49
CA VAL A 112 12.24 -6.58 -7.12
C VAL A 112 11.96 -7.22 -8.49
N HIS A 113 10.85 -7.95 -8.63
CA HIS A 113 10.41 -8.70 -9.82
C HIS A 113 11.49 -9.56 -10.49
N GLY A 114 12.40 -10.14 -9.71
CA GLY A 114 13.55 -10.90 -10.23
C GLY A 114 14.81 -10.09 -10.52
N PHE A 115 14.76 -8.75 -10.47
CA PHE A 115 15.90 -7.86 -10.73
C PHE A 115 16.74 -7.63 -9.48
N TRP A 116 17.43 -8.69 -9.04
CA TRP A 116 18.44 -8.67 -7.97
C TRP A 116 19.66 -9.51 -8.35
N ASN A 117 20.83 -8.88 -8.44
CA ASN A 117 22.08 -9.54 -8.84
C ASN A 117 23.23 -9.22 -7.85
N ASP A 118 24.46 -9.64 -8.17
CA ASP A 118 25.59 -9.51 -7.24
C ASP A 118 26.04 -8.04 -7.05
N ALA A 119 25.76 -7.16 -8.01
CA ALA A 119 26.00 -5.73 -7.87
C ALA A 119 25.02 -5.07 -6.87
N ASP A 120 23.81 -5.62 -6.68
CA ASP A 120 22.93 -5.16 -5.59
C ASP A 120 23.51 -5.45 -4.21
N GLU A 121 24.13 -6.62 -4.01
CA GLU A 121 24.79 -6.97 -2.76
C GLU A 121 26.00 -6.05 -2.48
N LEU A 122 26.78 -5.73 -3.52
CA LEU A 122 27.87 -4.76 -3.43
C LEU A 122 27.37 -3.34 -3.16
N ALA A 123 26.24 -2.94 -3.75
CA ALA A 123 25.61 -1.65 -3.50
C ALA A 123 25.11 -1.53 -2.05
N VAL A 124 24.46 -2.55 -1.49
CA VAL A 124 24.07 -2.53 -0.08
C VAL A 124 25.29 -2.45 0.83
N LYS A 125 26.34 -3.26 0.61
CA LYS A 125 27.58 -3.18 1.40
C LYS A 125 28.19 -1.77 1.35
N PHE A 126 28.26 -1.17 0.16
CA PHE A 126 28.71 0.21 0.01
C PHE A 126 27.86 1.21 0.81
N LEU A 127 26.53 1.11 0.77
CA LEU A 127 25.62 1.98 1.53
C LEU A 127 25.72 1.75 3.06
N MET A 128 25.98 0.53 3.51
CA MET A 128 26.27 0.27 4.93
C MET A 128 27.58 0.93 5.36
N GLU A 129 28.64 0.77 4.58
CA GLU A 129 29.98 1.31 4.88
C GLU A 129 30.06 2.84 4.78
N HIS A 130 29.38 3.46 3.80
CA HIS A 130 29.56 4.88 3.44
C HIS A 130 28.33 5.76 3.72
N SER A 131 27.16 5.18 3.96
CA SER A 131 25.92 5.90 4.29
C SER A 131 25.29 5.43 5.60
N GLY A 132 25.97 4.52 6.33
CA GLY A 132 25.58 4.07 7.66
C GLY A 132 24.27 3.27 7.71
N VAL A 133 23.86 2.62 6.61
CA VAL A 133 22.65 1.78 6.57
C VAL A 133 22.75 0.67 7.62
N ASP A 134 21.78 0.66 8.55
CA ASP A 134 21.67 -0.31 9.65
C ASP A 134 20.89 -1.56 9.24
N LEU A 135 19.89 -1.41 8.37
CA LEU A 135 18.96 -2.48 7.99
C LEU A 135 18.47 -2.30 6.54
N THR A 136 18.39 -3.41 5.79
CA THR A 136 17.75 -3.44 4.46
C THR A 136 16.32 -3.97 4.56
N LEU A 137 15.35 -3.23 4.02
CA LEU A 137 13.94 -3.59 3.97
C LEU A 137 13.56 -4.05 2.56
N PHE A 138 13.20 -5.32 2.38
CA PHE A 138 12.70 -5.84 1.11
C PHE A 138 11.16 -5.86 1.11
N ILE A 139 10.57 -5.14 0.17
CA ILE A 139 9.12 -4.92 0.09
C ILE A 139 8.54 -5.65 -1.11
N GLY A 140 8.35 -6.95 -0.91
CA GLY A 140 7.53 -7.83 -1.75
C GLY A 140 7.93 -7.91 -3.22
N ASP A 141 7.10 -8.67 -3.93
CA ASP A 141 7.29 -9.07 -5.32
C ASP A 141 8.75 -9.39 -5.62
N ILE A 142 9.37 -10.18 -4.74
CA ILE A 142 10.78 -10.57 -4.83
C ILE A 142 11.01 -11.28 -6.16
N GLY A 143 10.15 -12.25 -6.44
CA GLY A 143 10.09 -12.98 -7.69
C GLY A 143 8.89 -12.63 -8.55
N ASN A 144 8.74 -13.43 -9.59
CA ASN A 144 7.44 -13.66 -10.22
C ASN A 144 7.13 -15.14 -10.07
N ASN A 145 5.89 -15.47 -9.72
CA ASN A 145 5.41 -16.84 -9.53
C ASN A 145 6.18 -17.59 -8.42
N ALA A 146 6.39 -16.97 -7.25
CA ALA A 146 7.00 -17.60 -6.07
C ALA A 146 8.43 -18.16 -6.31
N ASN A 147 9.36 -17.28 -6.72
CA ASN A 147 10.75 -17.65 -7.06
C ASN A 147 11.61 -17.96 -5.81
N ILE A 148 11.46 -19.18 -5.29
CA ILE A 148 12.22 -19.70 -4.15
C ILE A 148 13.75 -19.58 -4.31
N ALA A 149 14.29 -19.66 -5.53
CA ALA A 149 15.74 -19.57 -5.75
C ALA A 149 16.26 -18.15 -5.45
N LEU A 150 15.53 -17.12 -5.88
CA LEU A 150 15.87 -15.73 -5.55
C LEU A 150 15.59 -15.40 -4.08
N VAL A 151 14.46 -15.85 -3.52
CA VAL A 151 14.18 -15.68 -2.08
C VAL A 151 15.27 -16.35 -1.23
N SER A 152 15.76 -17.53 -1.63
CA SER A 152 16.89 -18.21 -0.99
C SER A 152 18.21 -17.45 -1.13
N LYS A 153 18.42 -16.71 -2.24
CA LYS A 153 19.58 -15.82 -2.39
C LYS A 153 19.48 -14.64 -1.43
N ILE A 154 18.32 -14.01 -1.32
CA ILE A 154 18.08 -12.87 -0.41
C ILE A 154 18.22 -13.32 1.06
N ALA A 155 17.67 -14.48 1.42
CA ALA A 155 17.80 -15.06 2.76
C ALA A 155 19.26 -15.24 3.18
N LYS A 156 20.14 -15.66 2.26
CA LYS A 156 21.58 -15.89 2.49
C LYS A 156 22.45 -14.64 2.58
N LEU A 157 21.90 -13.45 2.29
CA LEU A 157 22.65 -12.19 2.43
C LEU A 157 23.11 -12.02 3.88
N ILE A 158 24.38 -11.68 4.11
CA ILE A 158 24.95 -11.65 5.47
C ILE A 158 24.59 -10.39 6.29
N PHE A 159 24.13 -9.33 5.63
CA PHE A 159 23.75 -8.08 6.30
C PHE A 159 22.36 -8.15 6.95
N PRO A 160 22.05 -7.31 7.96
CA PRO A 160 20.71 -7.25 8.56
C PRO A 160 19.65 -6.98 7.49
N LYS A 161 18.56 -7.76 7.50
CA LYS A 161 17.43 -7.58 6.58
C LYS A 161 16.09 -7.88 7.23
N ALA A 162 15.05 -7.18 6.79
CA ALA A 162 13.65 -7.54 7.00
C ALA A 162 12.97 -7.68 5.64
N VAL A 163 12.02 -8.60 5.52
CA VAL A 163 11.34 -8.97 4.28
C VAL A 163 9.84 -9.06 4.53
N VAL A 164 9.04 -8.44 3.68
CA VAL A 164 7.61 -8.78 3.53
C VAL A 164 7.43 -9.31 2.11
N LEU A 165 6.66 -10.38 1.94
CA LEU A 165 6.40 -10.98 0.62
C LEU A 165 5.16 -10.37 -0.04
N GLY A 166 5.22 -10.20 -1.36
CA GLY A 166 4.16 -9.57 -2.17
C GLY A 166 3.26 -10.57 -2.89
N ASN A 167 2.31 -10.09 -3.70
CA ASN A 167 1.38 -11.01 -4.37
C ASN A 167 2.03 -11.84 -5.48
N HIS A 168 3.08 -11.35 -6.16
CA HIS A 168 3.85 -12.14 -7.13
C HIS A 168 4.73 -13.23 -6.47
N ASP A 169 4.94 -13.15 -5.16
CA ASP A 169 5.64 -14.19 -4.36
C ASP A 169 4.72 -15.35 -3.94
N ALA A 170 3.41 -15.22 -4.13
CA ALA A 170 2.43 -16.28 -3.83
C ALA A 170 1.69 -16.79 -5.07
N TRP A 171 1.36 -15.92 -6.01
CA TRP A 171 0.53 -16.25 -7.18
C TRP A 171 1.26 -15.88 -8.47
N PRO A 172 1.04 -16.63 -9.57
CA PRO A 172 1.24 -16.06 -10.89
C PRO A 172 0.24 -14.90 -11.14
N PRO A 173 0.53 -14.02 -12.11
CA PRO A 173 -0.38 -12.96 -12.53
C PRO A 173 -1.82 -13.46 -12.79
N LYS A 174 -2.79 -12.53 -12.78
CA LYS A 174 -4.25 -12.74 -12.67
C LYS A 174 -4.94 -13.60 -13.76
N SER A 175 -4.17 -14.29 -14.61
CA SER A 175 -4.62 -15.30 -15.59
C SER A 175 -4.87 -16.70 -15.02
N VAL A 176 -4.64 -16.93 -13.72
CA VAL A 176 -4.84 -18.25 -13.07
C VAL A 176 -6.02 -18.22 -12.09
N PRO A 177 -6.99 -19.17 -12.18
CA PRO A 177 -8.17 -19.23 -11.30
C PRO A 177 -7.84 -19.30 -9.81
N ILE A 178 -8.78 -18.86 -8.97
CA ILE A 178 -8.59 -18.82 -7.50
C ILE A 178 -8.42 -20.24 -6.92
N PHE A 179 -9.18 -21.23 -7.37
CA PHE A 179 -9.07 -22.61 -6.89
C PHE A 179 -7.71 -23.28 -7.18
N SER A 180 -6.94 -22.81 -8.16
CA SER A 180 -5.57 -23.29 -8.39
C SER A 180 -4.51 -22.55 -7.56
N ARG A 181 -4.91 -21.61 -6.69
CA ARG A 181 -4.03 -20.94 -5.71
C ARG A 181 -3.83 -21.77 -4.44
N GLU A 182 -4.83 -22.55 -4.04
CA GLU A 182 -4.80 -23.39 -2.83
C GLU A 182 -3.70 -24.47 -2.90
N GLN A 183 -3.48 -25.08 -4.07
CA GLN A 183 -2.39 -26.04 -4.28
C GLN A 183 -0.98 -25.42 -4.32
N ASN A 184 -0.86 -24.09 -4.30
CA ASN A 184 0.41 -23.39 -4.44
C ASN A 184 1.12 -23.11 -3.09
N SER A 185 0.37 -23.15 -1.97
CA SER A 185 0.85 -22.77 -0.64
C SER A 185 1.99 -23.67 -0.14
N GLN A 186 1.80 -24.99 -0.14
CA GLN A 186 2.80 -25.93 0.37
C GLN A 186 4.03 -26.09 -0.54
N ASN A 187 3.84 -26.04 -1.87
CA ASN A 187 4.93 -26.30 -2.81
C ASN A 187 5.86 -25.09 -3.01
N HIS A 188 5.37 -23.86 -2.84
CA HIS A 188 6.14 -22.65 -3.16
C HIS A 188 6.18 -21.61 -2.03
N ILE A 189 5.12 -21.44 -1.24
CA ILE A 189 5.07 -20.38 -0.21
C ILE A 189 5.73 -20.85 1.10
N VAL A 190 5.38 -22.04 1.60
CA VAL A 190 5.99 -22.60 2.83
C VAL A 190 7.53 -22.71 2.72
N PRO A 191 8.14 -23.14 1.58
CA PRO A 191 9.58 -23.08 1.41
C PRO A 191 10.16 -21.66 1.49
N GLN A 192 9.50 -20.65 0.92
CA GLN A 192 9.97 -19.25 0.97
C GLN A 192 9.98 -18.72 2.41
N LEU A 193 8.90 -18.95 3.16
CA LEU A 193 8.81 -18.60 4.57
C LEU A 193 9.89 -19.34 5.40
N ARG A 194 10.12 -20.62 5.11
CA ARG A 194 11.14 -21.43 5.81
C ARG A 194 12.57 -20.94 5.57
N VAL A 195 12.93 -20.56 4.34
CA VAL A 195 14.29 -20.07 4.06
C VAL A 195 14.51 -18.64 4.57
N LEU A 196 13.47 -17.81 4.61
CA LEU A 196 13.55 -16.46 5.20
C LEU A 196 13.65 -16.52 6.73
N GLY A 197 12.93 -17.44 7.38
CA GLY A 197 12.88 -17.56 8.83
C GLY A 197 12.49 -16.23 9.48
N GLU A 198 13.25 -15.81 10.49
CA GLU A 198 13.05 -14.55 11.22
C GLU A 198 13.20 -13.28 10.36
N ALA A 199 13.79 -13.37 9.17
CA ALA A 199 13.85 -12.24 8.25
C ALA A 199 12.48 -11.90 7.64
N HIS A 200 11.53 -12.83 7.59
CA HIS A 200 10.16 -12.53 7.15
C HIS A 200 9.37 -11.90 8.29
N VAL A 201 9.06 -10.61 8.16
CA VAL A 201 8.35 -9.83 9.18
C VAL A 201 6.84 -9.79 8.97
N GLY A 202 6.28 -10.36 7.89
CA GLY A 202 4.83 -10.34 7.65
C GLY A 202 4.03 -10.99 8.77
N PHE A 203 3.12 -10.23 9.41
CA PHE A 203 2.46 -10.59 10.67
C PHE A 203 3.40 -10.87 11.86
N SER A 204 4.59 -10.27 11.85
CA SER A 204 5.60 -10.35 12.90
C SER A 204 6.28 -8.99 13.11
N SER A 205 7.27 -8.93 13.97
CA SER A 205 8.12 -7.75 14.16
C SER A 205 9.58 -8.11 14.36
N MET A 206 10.46 -7.18 14.04
CA MET A 206 11.90 -7.27 14.22
C MET A 206 12.40 -5.95 14.81
N ARG A 207 13.03 -6.01 15.99
CA ARG A 207 13.74 -4.84 16.54
C ARG A 207 15.09 -4.68 15.83
N VAL A 208 15.42 -3.48 15.41
CA VAL A 208 16.71 -3.19 14.77
C VAL A 208 17.81 -3.27 15.83
N ALA A 209 18.83 -4.08 15.58
CA ALA A 209 19.89 -4.31 16.57
C ALA A 209 20.60 -3.00 16.95
N ASN A 210 20.70 -2.73 18.25
CA ASN A 210 21.31 -1.53 18.84
C ASN A 210 20.70 -0.18 18.38
N LYS A 211 19.46 -0.16 17.88
CA LYS A 211 18.76 1.04 17.44
C LYS A 211 17.37 1.14 18.07
N PRO A 212 16.85 2.35 18.38
CA PRO A 212 15.50 2.55 18.91
C PRO A 212 14.48 2.50 17.76
N VAL A 213 14.41 1.38 17.05
CA VAL A 213 13.49 1.16 15.92
C VAL A 213 12.98 -0.27 15.96
N THR A 214 11.67 -0.44 15.84
CA THR A 214 11.02 -1.73 15.64
C THR A 214 10.29 -1.74 14.29
N VAL A 215 10.66 -2.70 13.45
CA VAL A 215 9.97 -3.00 12.19
C VAL A 215 8.79 -3.92 12.48
N VAL A 216 7.61 -3.61 11.93
CA VAL A 216 6.39 -4.42 12.01
C VAL A 216 5.92 -4.74 10.60
N GLY A 217 5.77 -6.02 10.25
CA GLY A 217 5.21 -6.39 8.96
C GLY A 217 3.69 -6.48 9.00
N ALA A 218 3.05 -5.79 8.07
CA ALA A 218 1.63 -5.92 7.78
C ALA A 218 1.30 -7.26 7.10
N ARG A 219 0.07 -7.40 6.60
CA ARG A 219 -0.40 -8.59 5.90
C ARG A 219 0.42 -8.85 4.61
N PRO A 220 1.18 -9.96 4.52
CA PRO A 220 1.94 -10.33 3.32
C PRO A 220 1.02 -10.89 2.23
N PHE A 221 1.52 -11.03 1.00
CA PHE A 221 0.83 -11.63 -0.16
C PHE A 221 -0.46 -10.89 -0.62
N THR A 222 -0.70 -9.69 -0.08
CA THR A 222 -1.86 -8.85 -0.39
C THR A 222 -1.87 -8.41 -1.85
N GLU A 223 -3.00 -8.56 -2.55
CA GLU A 223 -3.23 -7.96 -3.86
C GLU A 223 -3.78 -6.52 -3.77
N GLY A 224 -4.05 -6.01 -2.57
CA GLY A 224 -4.63 -4.69 -2.33
C GLY A 224 -6.15 -4.57 -2.45
N GLY A 225 -6.67 -3.48 -1.91
CA GLY A 225 -8.07 -3.08 -1.92
C GLY A 225 -9.01 -4.04 -1.17
N VAL A 226 -10.30 -3.98 -1.51
CA VAL A 226 -11.36 -4.76 -0.85
C VAL A 226 -11.32 -6.28 -1.14
N HIS A 227 -10.30 -6.79 -1.84
CA HIS A 227 -10.19 -8.22 -2.16
C HIS A 227 -9.73 -9.11 -0.99
N VAL A 228 -9.39 -8.50 0.16
CA VAL A 228 -8.97 -9.19 1.40
C VAL A 228 -9.93 -10.31 1.84
N TYR A 229 -11.25 -10.15 1.63
CA TYR A 229 -12.27 -11.12 2.06
C TYR A 229 -12.22 -12.47 1.34
N ASN A 230 -11.57 -12.56 0.17
CA ASN A 230 -11.52 -13.79 -0.63
C ASN A 230 -10.31 -14.69 -0.30
N MET A 231 -9.53 -14.34 0.73
CA MET A 231 -8.24 -14.97 1.05
C MET A 231 -8.20 -15.59 2.46
N SER A 232 -9.34 -15.69 3.15
CA SER A 232 -9.43 -16.17 4.55
C SER A 232 -8.82 -17.55 4.75
N GLN A 233 -9.19 -18.54 3.92
CA GLN A 233 -8.64 -19.90 3.99
C GLN A 233 -7.10 -19.90 3.87
N PHE A 234 -6.55 -19.09 2.96
CA PHE A 234 -5.10 -19.01 2.76
C PHE A 234 -4.35 -18.44 3.98
N TYR A 235 -4.88 -17.38 4.60
CA TYR A 235 -4.27 -16.84 5.82
C TYR A 235 -4.50 -17.75 7.03
N ASN A 236 -5.57 -18.55 7.04
CA ASN A 236 -5.79 -19.57 8.07
C ASN A 236 -4.74 -20.69 7.97
N GLU A 237 -4.57 -21.27 6.77
CA GLU A 237 -3.60 -22.34 6.51
C GLU A 237 -2.15 -21.95 6.81
N LEU A 238 -1.77 -20.68 6.58
CA LEU A 238 -0.40 -20.20 6.80
C LEU A 238 -0.14 -19.52 8.15
N TYR A 239 -1.14 -18.85 8.73
CA TYR A 239 -0.98 -17.98 9.91
C TYR A 239 -2.02 -18.19 11.01
N GLY A 240 -3.00 -19.09 10.82
CA GLY A 240 -4.06 -19.35 11.81
C GLY A 240 -5.01 -18.19 12.06
N MET A 241 -5.24 -17.34 11.04
CA MET A 241 -6.16 -16.20 11.10
C MET A 241 -7.14 -16.25 9.92
N GLU A 242 -8.44 -16.10 10.18
CA GLU A 242 -9.49 -16.20 9.15
C GLU A 242 -10.07 -14.84 8.75
N THR A 243 -10.02 -13.87 9.65
CA THR A 243 -10.79 -12.62 9.56
C THR A 243 -9.94 -11.36 9.41
N VAL A 244 -10.52 -10.34 8.77
CA VAL A 244 -9.91 -9.02 8.61
C VAL A 244 -9.61 -8.35 9.96
N ASP A 245 -10.45 -8.60 10.95
CA ASP A 245 -10.29 -8.08 12.32
C ASP A 245 -9.11 -8.75 13.04
N GLU A 246 -8.84 -10.03 12.80
CA GLU A 246 -7.64 -10.71 13.31
C GLU A 246 -6.36 -10.17 12.67
N TYR A 247 -6.34 -9.96 11.35
CA TYR A 247 -5.19 -9.33 10.67
C TYR A 247 -4.92 -7.93 11.24
N THR A 248 -5.98 -7.12 11.37
CA THR A 248 -5.96 -5.76 11.93
C THR A 248 -5.45 -5.78 13.38
N LYS A 249 -5.98 -6.67 14.21
CA LYS A 249 -5.58 -6.85 15.61
C LYS A 249 -4.12 -7.28 15.71
N LYS A 250 -3.69 -8.26 14.93
CA LYS A 250 -2.31 -8.77 14.93
C LYS A 250 -1.31 -7.66 14.61
N VAL A 251 -1.54 -6.88 13.55
CA VAL A 251 -0.63 -5.81 13.13
C VAL A 251 -0.65 -4.64 14.13
N SER A 252 -1.82 -4.25 14.64
CA SER A 252 -1.91 -3.18 15.65
C SER A 252 -1.28 -3.57 17.00
N ASP A 253 -1.48 -4.81 17.46
CA ASP A 253 -0.92 -5.28 18.72
C ASP A 253 0.62 -5.40 18.64
N LEU A 254 1.20 -5.71 17.47
CA LEU A 254 2.65 -5.68 17.25
C LEU A 254 3.22 -4.26 17.34
N MET A 255 2.54 -3.26 16.76
CA MET A 255 2.92 -1.85 16.91
C MET A 255 2.77 -1.36 18.36
N ILE A 256 1.70 -1.77 19.04
CA ILE A 256 1.46 -1.40 20.44
C ILE A 256 2.53 -2.02 21.37
N SER A 257 2.93 -3.27 21.10
CA SER A 257 3.89 -4.03 21.92
C SER A 257 5.37 -3.71 21.61
N ALA A 258 5.66 -2.89 20.59
CA ALA A 258 7.01 -2.41 20.33
C ALA A 258 7.53 -1.61 21.54
N PRO A 259 8.84 -1.68 21.88
CA PRO A 259 9.39 -1.00 23.06
C PRO A 259 9.03 0.50 23.11
N PRO A 260 8.70 1.08 24.28
CA PRO A 260 8.13 2.43 24.36
C PRO A 260 8.93 3.51 23.62
N ASP A 261 10.26 3.46 23.69
CA ASP A 261 11.16 4.45 23.07
C ASP A 261 11.50 4.16 21.60
N ASP A 262 11.07 3.02 21.05
CA ASP A 262 11.32 2.66 19.65
C ASP A 262 10.40 3.41 18.70
N ALA A 263 10.98 3.97 17.62
CA ALA A 263 10.22 4.35 16.44
C ALA A 263 9.65 3.11 15.75
N ILE A 264 8.36 3.16 15.40
CA ILE A 264 7.69 2.07 14.70
C ILE A 264 7.78 2.30 13.19
N VAL A 265 8.30 1.30 12.47
CA VAL A 265 8.39 1.25 11.01
C VAL A 265 7.49 0.12 10.52
N VAL A 266 6.45 0.43 9.74
CA VAL A 266 5.56 -0.58 9.18
C VAL A 266 5.97 -0.92 7.76
N MET A 267 6.12 -2.22 7.48
CA MET A 267 6.33 -2.77 6.13
C MET A 267 5.06 -3.47 5.65
N GLY A 268 4.41 -2.95 4.62
CA GLY A 268 3.36 -3.68 3.88
C GLY A 268 3.79 -3.90 2.44
N HIS A 269 3.33 -4.93 1.75
CA HIS A 269 3.55 -4.96 0.30
C HIS A 269 2.73 -3.89 -0.41
N ASN A 270 1.51 -3.64 0.06
CA ASN A 270 0.66 -2.53 -0.38
C ASN A 270 0.46 -1.51 0.75
N GLY A 271 0.08 -0.28 0.40
CA GLY A 271 -0.13 0.81 1.36
C GLY A 271 -1.50 0.76 2.03
N PRO A 272 -1.74 1.54 3.10
CA PRO A 272 -3.05 1.65 3.74
C PRO A 272 -4.07 2.32 2.82
N SER A 273 -5.35 1.99 3.00
CA SER A 273 -6.46 2.69 2.34
C SER A 273 -6.66 4.13 2.86
N GLY A 274 -7.38 4.94 2.08
CA GLY A 274 -7.57 6.37 2.33
C GLY A 274 -6.50 7.27 1.69
N LEU A 275 -5.63 6.69 0.85
CA LEU A 275 -4.50 7.36 0.18
C LEU A 275 -4.52 7.15 -1.35
N GLY A 276 -5.67 6.79 -1.93
CA GLY A 276 -5.82 6.46 -3.35
C GLY A 276 -6.98 7.15 -4.06
N SER A 277 -7.34 8.37 -3.67
CA SER A 277 -8.54 9.05 -4.19
C SER A 277 -8.52 9.28 -5.71
N ARG A 278 -7.33 9.50 -6.29
CA ARG A 278 -7.07 9.71 -7.71
C ARG A 278 -5.98 8.77 -8.20
N ARG A 279 -5.90 8.57 -9.52
CA ARG A 279 -4.93 7.66 -10.19
C ARG A 279 -3.48 7.82 -9.76
N TRP A 280 -3.05 9.07 -9.60
CA TRP A 280 -1.68 9.44 -9.24
C TRP A 280 -1.44 9.50 -7.73
N ASP A 281 -2.45 9.29 -6.89
CA ASP A 281 -2.22 9.15 -5.45
C ASP A 281 -1.49 7.84 -5.13
N ILE A 282 -0.81 7.79 -3.98
CA ILE A 282 0.13 6.74 -3.61
C ILE A 282 -0.50 5.32 -3.55
N CYS A 283 -1.81 5.23 -3.29
CA CYS A 283 -2.60 3.99 -3.35
C CYS A 283 -3.70 3.99 -4.44
N GLY A 284 -3.63 4.87 -5.44
CA GLY A 284 -4.70 5.06 -6.44
C GLY A 284 -4.76 4.00 -7.56
N ILE A 285 -5.96 3.54 -7.91
CA ILE A 285 -6.21 2.65 -9.05
C ILE A 285 -5.95 3.41 -10.37
N ASP A 286 -5.11 2.83 -11.24
CA ASP A 286 -4.79 3.42 -12.54
C ASP A 286 -5.14 2.52 -13.76
N TRP A 287 -5.44 1.24 -13.53
CA TRP A 287 -5.72 0.24 -14.57
C TRP A 287 -7.19 0.11 -14.99
N LYS A 288 -8.11 0.79 -14.29
CA LYS A 288 -9.56 0.84 -14.56
C LYS A 288 -10.01 2.20 -15.13
N GLN A 289 -11.22 2.29 -15.66
CA GLN A 289 -11.80 3.56 -16.14
C GLN A 289 -12.27 4.47 -14.99
N GLU A 290 -12.60 3.88 -13.85
CA GLU A 290 -12.89 4.56 -12.61
C GLU A 290 -11.58 4.87 -11.86
N GLU A 291 -11.55 6.00 -11.15
CA GLU A 291 -10.57 6.22 -10.08
C GLU A 291 -11.04 5.53 -8.78
N GLY A 292 -10.15 5.31 -7.83
CA GLY A 292 -10.51 4.74 -6.53
C GLY A 292 -9.32 4.20 -5.77
N ASP A 293 -9.55 3.89 -4.49
CA ASP A 293 -8.51 3.47 -3.57
C ASP A 293 -8.20 1.97 -3.70
N HIS A 294 -6.91 1.63 -3.74
CA HIS A 294 -6.42 0.25 -3.74
C HIS A 294 -5.60 -0.11 -2.49
N GLY A 295 -5.52 0.77 -1.50
CA GLY A 295 -4.85 0.48 -0.24
C GLY A 295 -5.58 -0.58 0.58
N ASP A 296 -4.85 -1.20 1.50
CA ASP A 296 -5.36 -2.23 2.40
C ASP A 296 -6.18 -1.62 3.57
N PRO A 297 -7.46 -2.00 3.72
CA PRO A 297 -8.31 -1.49 4.80
C PRO A 297 -7.87 -1.96 6.20
N ASP A 298 -7.37 -3.18 6.33
CA ASP A 298 -6.86 -3.74 7.59
C ASP A 298 -5.58 -3.03 8.06
N LEU A 299 -4.68 -2.70 7.12
CA LEU A 299 -3.50 -1.90 7.44
C LEU A 299 -3.89 -0.48 7.90
N ARG A 300 -4.87 0.14 7.24
CA ARG A 300 -5.40 1.44 7.67
C ARG A 300 -5.99 1.37 9.08
N ALA A 301 -6.85 0.40 9.34
CA ALA A 301 -7.47 0.20 10.65
C ALA A 301 -6.44 -0.12 11.76
N ALA A 302 -5.38 -0.88 11.43
CA ALA A 302 -4.32 -1.21 12.37
C ALA A 302 -3.51 0.04 12.77
N ILE A 303 -3.20 0.92 11.81
CA ILE A 303 -2.51 2.20 12.05
C ILE A 303 -3.38 3.11 12.92
N ASP A 304 -4.67 3.26 12.60
CA ASP A 304 -5.59 4.10 13.39
C ASP A 304 -5.74 3.58 14.82
N ARG A 305 -5.92 2.27 15.01
CA ARG A 305 -6.00 1.62 16.33
C ARG A 305 -4.71 1.81 17.15
N SER A 306 -3.55 1.68 16.53
CA SER A 306 -2.27 1.86 17.23
C SER A 306 -2.00 3.33 17.58
N ALA A 307 -2.38 4.26 16.69
CA ALA A 307 -2.31 5.69 16.96
C ALA A 307 -3.22 6.12 18.13
N GLN A 308 -4.41 5.53 18.26
CA GLN A 308 -5.31 5.73 19.42
C GLN A 308 -4.69 5.28 20.75
N GLN A 309 -3.70 4.39 20.73
CA GLN A 309 -2.93 3.96 21.91
C GLN A 309 -1.61 4.74 22.08
N GLY A 310 -1.40 5.83 21.33
CA GLY A 310 -0.16 6.62 21.37
C GLY A 310 1.04 5.96 20.68
N ARG A 311 0.81 4.91 19.88
CA ARG A 311 1.86 4.09 19.23
C ARG A 311 1.83 4.25 17.69
N ARG A 312 1.61 5.48 17.23
CA ARG A 312 1.57 5.81 15.79
C ARG A 312 2.92 5.50 15.12
N PRO A 313 2.95 4.88 13.93
CA PRO A 313 4.19 4.64 13.18
C PRO A 313 4.81 5.91 12.62
N ALA A 314 6.15 5.99 12.67
CA ALA A 314 6.93 7.07 12.06
C ALA A 314 7.00 6.92 10.54
N LEU A 315 7.12 5.67 10.07
CA LEU A 315 7.19 5.29 8.66
C LEU A 315 6.21 4.16 8.38
N VAL A 316 5.46 4.27 7.30
CA VAL A 316 4.70 3.17 6.69
C VAL A 316 5.21 3.04 5.26
N THR A 317 6.09 2.07 5.02
CA THR A 317 6.70 1.85 3.72
C THR A 317 6.12 0.62 3.02
N PHE A 318 5.89 0.75 1.71
CA PHE A 318 5.24 -0.25 0.89
C PHE A 318 5.64 -0.19 -0.59
N GLY A 319 5.07 -1.06 -1.40
CA GLY A 319 5.34 -1.25 -2.83
C GLY A 319 4.04 -1.40 -3.64
N HIS A 320 3.97 -2.41 -4.52
CA HIS A 320 2.81 -2.88 -5.31
C HIS A 320 2.28 -1.91 -6.37
N MET A 321 2.05 -0.66 -5.99
CA MET A 321 1.32 0.30 -6.81
C MET A 321 2.16 0.92 -7.94
N HIS A 322 3.48 0.72 -7.92
CA HIS A 322 4.49 1.21 -8.88
C HIS A 322 4.58 2.74 -9.09
N GLU A 323 5.81 3.27 -9.25
CA GLU A 323 6.04 4.71 -9.50
C GLU A 323 5.43 5.23 -10.82
N LYS A 324 5.24 4.36 -11.82
CA LYS A 324 4.80 4.71 -13.18
C LYS A 324 3.36 4.28 -13.36
N LEU A 325 2.52 5.22 -13.80
CA LEU A 325 1.12 4.94 -14.04
C LEU A 325 0.93 4.02 -15.25
N SER A 326 -0.07 3.16 -15.16
CA SER A 326 -0.51 2.27 -16.23
C SER A 326 -0.68 3.01 -17.56
N ARG A 327 -0.25 2.37 -18.66
CA ARG A 327 -0.37 2.91 -20.04
C ARG A 327 -1.81 3.21 -20.48
N ARG A 328 -2.81 2.79 -19.69
CA ARG A 328 -4.24 3.07 -19.90
C ARG A 328 -4.65 4.46 -19.42
N VAL A 329 -3.88 5.07 -18.51
CA VAL A 329 -4.04 6.48 -18.14
C VAL A 329 -3.48 7.37 -19.25
N GLY A 330 -4.19 8.46 -19.54
CA GLY A 330 -3.85 9.41 -20.59
C GLY A 330 -2.49 10.11 -20.41
N ARG A 331 -2.05 10.82 -21.45
CA ARG A 331 -0.66 11.34 -21.55
C ARG A 331 -0.24 12.41 -20.51
N SER A 332 -1.18 12.97 -19.75
CA SER A 332 -0.97 14.17 -18.92
C SER A 332 -0.18 13.91 -17.63
N GLU A 333 -0.34 12.74 -17.01
CA GLU A 333 0.36 12.40 -15.77
C GLU A 333 0.84 10.95 -15.86
N LYS A 334 2.14 10.72 -15.62
CA LYS A 334 2.80 9.42 -15.84
C LYS A 334 3.43 8.83 -14.58
N ARG A 335 3.45 9.59 -13.49
CA ARG A 335 4.08 9.22 -12.23
C ARG A 335 3.08 9.32 -11.09
N ARG A 336 3.19 8.37 -10.17
CA ARG A 336 2.47 8.34 -8.91
C ARG A 336 3.20 9.22 -7.88
N ARG A 337 2.48 9.75 -6.88
CA ARG A 337 3.08 10.24 -5.63
C ARG A 337 3.78 9.07 -4.93
N VAL A 338 5.08 9.21 -4.65
CA VAL A 338 5.88 8.20 -3.95
C VAL A 338 5.97 8.44 -2.44
N VAL A 339 5.74 9.68 -1.99
CA VAL A 339 5.70 10.04 -0.57
C VAL A 339 4.44 10.84 -0.27
N VAL A 340 3.80 10.55 0.87
CA VAL A 340 2.72 11.33 1.47
C VAL A 340 2.98 11.48 2.96
N GLU A 341 3.04 12.71 3.45
CA GLU A 341 3.10 13.00 4.89
C GLU A 341 1.70 13.04 5.48
N GLY A 342 1.50 12.38 6.62
CA GLY A 342 0.29 12.52 7.43
C GLY A 342 0.16 13.92 8.05
N PRO A 343 -0.99 14.23 8.68
CA PRO A 343 -1.17 15.48 9.42
C PRO A 343 0.00 15.73 10.38
N HIS A 344 0.48 16.97 10.42
CA HIS A 344 1.61 17.41 11.27
C HIS A 344 2.92 16.58 11.12
N GLN A 345 3.11 15.91 9.98
CA GLN A 345 4.28 15.05 9.69
C GLN A 345 4.43 13.88 10.67
N GLU A 346 3.34 13.41 11.30
CA GLU A 346 3.39 12.36 12.33
C GLU A 346 3.69 10.95 11.77
N THR A 347 3.36 10.70 10.50
CA THR A 347 3.66 9.44 9.78
C THR A 347 4.06 9.79 8.35
N VAL A 348 5.15 9.22 7.86
CA VAL A 348 5.50 9.26 6.44
C VAL A 348 5.02 7.97 5.77
N HIS A 349 4.23 8.09 4.71
CA HIS A 349 3.85 6.99 3.83
C HIS A 349 4.78 7.00 2.61
N LEU A 350 5.51 5.91 2.38
CA LEU A 350 6.56 5.79 1.36
C LEU A 350 6.32 4.57 0.47
N ASN A 351 6.05 4.81 -0.82
CA ASN A 351 6.00 3.77 -1.84
C ASN A 351 7.37 3.66 -2.53
N ALA A 352 8.07 2.55 -2.31
CA ALA A 352 9.41 2.27 -2.83
C ALA A 352 9.40 1.45 -4.15
N ALA A 353 8.24 1.20 -4.77
CA ALA A 353 8.09 0.39 -5.97
C ALA A 353 8.65 1.04 -7.24
N VAL A 354 9.94 0.82 -7.52
CA VAL A 354 10.63 1.38 -8.69
C VAL A 354 10.90 0.32 -9.74
N VAL A 355 10.01 0.21 -10.74
CA VAL A 355 10.11 -0.84 -11.77
C VAL A 355 10.45 -0.25 -13.16
N PRO A 356 11.53 -0.72 -13.85
CA PRO A 356 12.60 -1.56 -13.33
C PRO A 356 13.50 -0.80 -12.34
N ARG A 357 14.08 -1.51 -11.36
CA ARG A 357 15.01 -0.95 -10.35
C ARG A 357 16.48 -0.96 -10.76
N ILE A 358 16.81 -1.59 -11.88
CA ILE A 358 18.15 -1.59 -12.50
C ILE A 358 18.03 -0.82 -13.82
N ARG A 359 18.83 0.25 -14.01
CA ARG A 359 18.71 1.19 -15.15
C ARG A 359 20.07 1.71 -15.61
N PRO A 360 20.31 1.91 -16.92
CA PRO A 360 21.48 2.65 -17.39
C PRO A 360 21.26 4.16 -17.17
N LEU A 361 21.80 4.72 -16.08
CA LEU A 361 21.58 6.14 -15.69
C LEU A 361 22.83 7.02 -15.78
N GLY A 362 24.03 6.45 -15.72
CA GLY A 362 25.30 7.16 -15.88
C GLY A 362 26.02 6.84 -17.19
N GLY A 363 27.13 7.56 -17.40
CA GLY A 363 28.04 7.38 -18.53
C GLY A 363 29.15 6.35 -18.29
N SER A 364 29.09 5.60 -17.20
CA SER A 364 30.11 4.59 -16.81
C SER A 364 30.02 3.30 -17.62
N GLY A 365 28.91 3.05 -18.31
CA GLY A 365 28.60 1.78 -18.98
C GLY A 365 28.01 0.71 -18.07
N HIS A 366 28.05 0.90 -16.75
CA HIS A 366 27.43 0.01 -15.78
C HIS A 366 25.99 0.46 -15.46
N PRO A 367 25.04 -0.46 -15.23
CA PRO A 367 23.71 -0.09 -14.76
C PRO A 367 23.76 0.38 -13.31
N ALA A 368 22.88 1.34 -12.99
CA ALA A 368 22.64 1.82 -11.65
C ALA A 368 21.49 1.05 -10.98
N HIS A 369 21.63 0.82 -9.68
CA HIS A 369 20.74 0.02 -8.84
C HIS A 369 20.00 0.90 -7.84
N HIS A 370 18.67 0.83 -7.80
CA HIS A 370 17.83 1.68 -6.95
C HIS A 370 17.64 1.14 -5.53
N PHE A 371 17.69 2.08 -4.59
CA PHE A 371 17.29 1.96 -3.19
C PHE A 371 16.58 3.26 -2.80
N CYS A 372 15.60 3.22 -1.91
CA CYS A 372 15.19 4.41 -1.17
C CYS A 372 15.88 4.40 0.19
N VAL A 373 16.71 5.40 0.49
CA VAL A 373 17.40 5.51 1.78
C VAL A 373 16.59 6.41 2.70
N VAL A 374 16.21 5.89 3.86
CA VAL A 374 15.37 6.58 4.85
C VAL A 374 16.14 6.73 6.16
N ARG A 375 16.23 7.96 6.68
CA ARG A 375 16.86 8.26 7.96
C ARG A 375 15.79 8.59 8.99
N ILE A 376 15.87 7.94 10.14
CA ILE A 376 14.98 8.13 11.30
C ILE A 376 15.81 8.67 12.47
N GLU A 377 15.37 9.77 13.06
CA GLU A 377 15.98 10.37 14.26
C GLU A 377 14.89 10.72 15.27
N ARG A 378 15.15 10.46 16.56
CA ARG A 378 14.28 10.88 17.68
C ARG A 378 12.79 10.57 17.45
N GLY A 379 12.51 9.35 16.96
CA GLY A 379 11.13 8.89 16.71
C GLY A 379 10.53 9.27 15.35
N ARG A 380 11.23 10.00 14.47
CA ARG A 380 10.66 10.56 13.23
C ARG A 380 11.55 10.34 12.01
N VAL A 381 10.93 10.21 10.83
CA VAL A 381 11.64 10.26 9.55
C VAL A 381 12.14 11.69 9.32
N VAL A 382 13.44 11.85 9.03
CA VAL A 382 14.07 13.15 8.71
C VAL A 382 14.42 13.29 7.23
N THR A 383 14.77 12.19 6.55
CA THR A 383 14.94 12.13 5.09
C THR A 383 14.43 10.81 4.53
N ALA A 384 13.95 10.84 3.29
CA ALA A 384 13.64 9.68 2.47
C ALA A 384 14.02 10.03 1.02
N GLU A 385 15.05 9.39 0.47
CA GLU A 385 15.69 9.80 -0.78
C GLU A 385 15.87 8.63 -1.74
N ASP A 386 15.65 8.86 -3.04
CA ASP A 386 16.03 7.90 -4.09
C ASP A 386 17.55 7.92 -4.30
N VAL A 387 18.17 6.77 -4.09
CA VAL A 387 19.61 6.55 -4.21
C VAL A 387 19.85 5.50 -5.30
N TRP A 388 20.56 5.89 -6.35
CA TRP A 388 21.00 4.98 -7.41
C TRP A 388 22.49 4.71 -7.25
N VAL A 389 22.89 3.45 -7.17
CA VAL A 389 24.30 3.05 -6.99
C VAL A 389 24.80 2.37 -8.25
N GLU A 390 25.87 2.90 -8.84
CA GLU A 390 26.62 2.22 -9.91
C GLU A 390 27.81 1.47 -9.31
N ILE A 391 27.99 0.21 -9.72
CA ILE A 391 29.12 -0.63 -9.33
C ILE A 391 30.04 -0.78 -10.55
N ALA A 392 31.20 -0.12 -10.50
CA ALA A 392 32.26 -0.29 -11.46
C ALA A 392 33.10 -1.52 -11.08
N GLN A 393 33.24 -2.47 -12.01
CA GLN A 393 34.02 -3.69 -11.75
C GLN A 393 35.54 -3.44 -11.75
N GLU A 394 36.01 -2.25 -12.16
CA GLU A 394 37.42 -1.93 -12.27
C GLU A 394 37.82 -0.62 -11.56
N ARG A 395 38.77 -0.76 -10.61
CA ARG A 395 39.49 0.28 -9.84
C ARG A 395 38.75 0.89 -8.63
N ARG A 396 39.53 1.20 -7.59
CA ARG A 396 39.05 1.75 -6.30
C ARG A 396 38.80 3.27 -6.40
N PRO A 397 37.77 3.83 -5.75
CA PRO A 397 36.66 3.11 -5.10
C PRO A 397 35.68 2.55 -6.16
N PRO A 398 35.20 1.30 -6.02
CA PRO A 398 34.46 0.61 -7.08
C PRO A 398 32.97 1.01 -7.19
N CYS A 399 32.49 1.98 -6.41
CA CYS A 399 31.07 2.31 -6.32
C CYS A 399 30.85 3.82 -6.37
N ARG A 400 29.76 4.28 -6.99
CA ARG A 400 29.36 5.69 -7.00
C ARG A 400 27.85 5.86 -6.85
N VAL A 401 27.44 6.82 -6.03
CA VAL A 401 26.05 7.29 -5.96
C VAL A 401 25.76 8.25 -7.11
N VAL A 402 24.61 8.04 -7.76
CA VAL A 402 24.01 8.89 -8.78
C VAL A 402 22.66 9.37 -8.25
N HIS A 403 22.48 10.70 -8.20
CA HIS A 403 21.19 11.29 -7.82
C HIS A 403 20.36 11.58 -9.07
N THR A 404 19.10 11.14 -9.07
CA THR A 404 18.10 11.52 -10.08
C THR A 404 17.27 12.71 -9.61
N GLN A 405 16.83 13.56 -10.55
CA GLN A 405 15.93 14.70 -10.30
C GLN A 405 14.46 14.27 -10.25
#